data_AF-A0A930ETY5-F1
#
_entry.id   AF-A0A930ETY5-F1
#
_cell.length_a   1.000
_cell.length_b   1.000
_cell.length_c   1.000
_cell.angle_alpha   90.00
_cell.angle_beta   90.00
_cell.angle_gamma   90.00
#
_symmetry.space_group_name_H-M   'P 1'
#
loop_
_entity.id
_entity.type
_entity.pdbx_description
1 polymer ?
#
loop_
_entity_poly.entity_id
_entity_poly.type
_entity_poly.pdbx_seq_one_letter_code
_entity_poly.pdbx_strand_id
1 'polypeptide(L)' 'VIATDLGSTNGSFVEGHRIDAATLLDGNQIVIGRTKILFWTHPDQSGV' A
#
# COMPACT_ATOMS: atom_id res chain seq x y z
N VAL A 1 0.20 9.00 1.43
CA VAL A 1 1.05 8.28 0.45
C VAL A 1 0.14 7.63 -0.58
N ILE A 2 0.53 7.57 -1.86
CA ILE A 2 -0.25 6.91 -2.93
C ILE A 2 0.48 5.65 -3.34
N ALA A 3 -0.22 4.51 -3.34
CA ALA A 3 0.26 3.28 -3.97
C ALA A 3 -0.29 3.18 -5.40
N THR A 4 0.56 2.75 -6.33
CA THR A 4 0.21 2.60 -7.74
C THR A 4 0.70 1.24 -8.22
N ASP A 5 -0.16 0.49 -8.92
CA ASP A 5 0.22 -0.76 -9.55
C ASP A 5 1.03 -0.48 -10.82
N LEU A 6 2.14 -1.20 -11.00
CA LEU A 6 3.05 -1.01 -12.14
C LEU A 6 2.86 -2.09 -13.23
N GLY A 7 1.67 -2.65 -13.35
CA GLY A 7 1.38 -3.74 -14.29
C GLY A 7 1.72 -5.10 -13.69
N SER A 8 1.38 -5.32 -12.42
CA SER A 8 1.60 -6.64 -11.81
C SER A 8 0.72 -7.70 -12.47
N THR A 9 1.25 -8.91 -12.65
CA THR A 9 0.58 -9.98 -13.40
C THR A 9 -0.81 -10.32 -12.84
N ASN A 10 -0.98 -10.29 -11.52
CA ASN A 10 -2.23 -10.61 -10.84
C ASN A 10 -2.97 -9.35 -10.31
N GLY A 11 -2.42 -8.15 -10.51
CA GLY A 11 -2.87 -6.93 -9.85
C GLY A 11 -2.36 -6.76 -8.41
N SER A 12 -2.43 -5.52 -7.94
CA SER A 12 -2.21 -5.14 -6.55
C SER A 12 -3.55 -4.90 -5.86
N PHE A 13 -3.62 -5.19 -4.56
CA PHE A 13 -4.85 -5.05 -3.78
C PHE A 13 -4.61 -4.23 -2.52
N VAL A 14 -5.60 -3.41 -2.15
CA VAL A 14 -5.66 -2.68 -0.88
C VAL A 14 -7.00 -2.99 -0.22
N GLU A 15 -6.99 -3.43 1.04
CA GLU A 15 -8.20 -3.89 1.76
C GLU A 15 -9.02 -4.92 0.97
N GLY A 16 -8.34 -5.80 0.22
CA GLY A 16 -8.96 -6.82 -0.62
C GLY A 16 -9.53 -6.33 -1.96
N HIS A 17 -9.48 -5.03 -2.24
CA HIS A 17 -9.94 -4.46 -3.51
C HIS A 17 -8.76 -4.31 -4.48
N ARG A 18 -8.92 -4.76 -5.73
CA ARG A 18 -7.90 -4.56 -6.78
C ARG A 18 -7.82 -3.07 -7.11
N ILE A 19 -6.60 -2.52 -7.17
CA ILE A 19 -6.36 -1.10 -7.42
C ILE A 19 -5.36 -0.91 -8.54
N ASP A 20 -5.55 0.14 -9.34
CA ASP A 20 -4.50 0.68 -10.22
C ASP A 20 -3.75 1.82 -9.50
N ALA A 21 -4.46 2.61 -8.68
CA ALA A 21 -3.88 3.50 -7.69
C ALA A 21 -4.81 3.66 -6.47
N ALA A 22 -4.25 3.85 -5.28
CA ALA A 22 -4.99 4.06 -4.05
C ALA A 22 -4.23 4.97 -3.07
N THR A 23 -4.97 5.83 -2.37
CA THR A 23 -4.41 6.58 -1.23
C THR A 23 -4.35 5.65 -0.03
N LEU A 24 -3.18 5.52 0.58
CA LEU A 24 -2.96 4.68 1.75
C LEU A 24 -3.08 5.48 3.05
N LEU A 25 -3.72 4.84 4.03
CA LEU A 25 -3.81 5.26 5.42
C LEU A 25 -3.14 4.23 6.32
N ASP A 26 -2.75 4.67 7.51
CA ASP A 26 -2.14 3.80 8.51
C ASP A 26 -3.06 2.62 8.87
N GLY A 27 -2.45 1.45 8.99
CA GLY A 27 -3.15 0.18 9.20
C GLY A 27 -3.64 -0.48 7.92
N ASN A 28 -3.52 0.13 6.74
CA ASN A 28 -3.98 -0.52 5.52
C ASN A 28 -3.20 -1.80 5.20
N GLN A 29 -3.92 -2.83 4.78
CA GLN A 29 -3.36 -4.06 4.25
C GLN A 29 -3.24 -3.98 2.72
N ILE A 30 -2.01 -4.10 2.25
CA ILE A 30 -1.66 -4.21 0.83
C ILE A 30 -1.33 -5.67 0.54
N VAL A 31 -1.86 -6.20 -0.57
CA VAL A 31 -1.56 -7.55 -1.04
C VAL A 31 -0.98 -7.51 -2.44
N ILE A 32 0.18 -8.13 -2.60
CA ILE A 32 0.88 -8.29 -3.88
C ILE A 32 1.19 -9.78 -4.04
N GLY A 33 0.51 -10.43 -4.98
CA GLY A 33 0.58 -11.89 -5.11
C GLY A 33 0.17 -12.59 -3.81
N ARG A 34 1.12 -13.28 -3.16
CA ARG A 34 0.91 -13.98 -1.87
C ARG A 34 1.39 -13.19 -0.65
N THR A 35 2.05 -12.06 -0.89
CA THR A 35 2.65 -11.25 0.16
C THR A 35 1.62 -10.27 0.71
N LYS A 36 1.53 -10.19 2.04
CA LYS A 36 0.69 -9.22 2.75
C LYS A 36 1.60 -8.22 3.46
N ILE A 37 1.38 -6.94 3.22
CA ILE A 37 2.13 -5.83 3.81
C ILE A 37 1.12 -5.00 4.60
N LEU A 38 1.47 -4.62 5.81
CA LEU A 38 0.70 -3.66 6.57
C LEU A 38 1.45 -2.32 6.55
N PHE A 39 0.72 -1.26 6.23
CA PHE A 39 1.28 0.06 5.99
C PHE A 39 1.10 0.98 7.21
N TRP A 40 2.16 1.66 7.62
CA TRP A 40 2.12 2.76 8.58
C TRP A 40 3.10 3.85 8.18
N THR A 41 2.67 5.09 8.30
CA THR A 41 3.52 6.25 8.26
C THR A 41 4.06 6.52 9.65
N HIS A 42 5.38 6.45 9.81
CA HIS A 42 6.01 7.04 10.98
C HIS A 42 6.23 8.53 10.65
N PRO A 43 5.76 9.48 11.47
CA PRO A 43 6.17 10.86 11.29
C PRO A 43 7.69 10.91 11.42
N ASP A 44 8.37 11.46 10.43
CA ASP A 44 9.82 11.59 10.46
C ASP A 44 10.16 12.55 11.60
N GLN A 45 10.70 12.03 12.71
CA GLN A 45 11.07 12.82 13.88
C GLN A 45 12.47 13.38 13.69
N SER A 46 12.72 13.97 12.52
CA SER A 46 13.93 14.68 12.16
C SER A 46 13.63 16.18 12.14
N GLY A 47 13.09 16.66 13.25
CA GLY A 47 12.96 18.08 13.55
C GLY A 47 13.95 18.46 14.63
N VAL A 48 15.07 19.09 14.22
CA VAL A 48 16.06 19.87 15.00
C VAL A 48 16.60 19.29 16.31
#